data_AF-D4CU55-F1
#
_entry.id   AF-D4CU55-F1
#
_cell.length_a   1.000
_cell.length_b   1.000
_cell.length_c   1.000
_cell.angle_alpha   90.00
_cell.angle_beta   90.00
_cell.angle_gamma   90.00
#
_symmetry.space_group_name_H-M   'P 1'
#
loop_
_entity.id
_entity.type
_entity.pdbx_description
1 polymer ?
#
loop_
_entity_poly.entity_id
_entity_poly.type
_entity_poly.pdbx_seq_one_letter_code
_entity_poly.pdbx_strand_id
1 'polypeptide(L)' 'MKIKNMLYAAMFAAIVAVLGLMPPIPLPFSPVPITLQTMGVMLAGSFLGKRLGFIK' A
#
# COMPACT_ATOMS: atom_id res chain seq x y z
N MET A 1 -17.82 10.79 -3.37
CA MET A 1 -17.42 9.36 -3.34
C MET A 1 -18.63 8.53 -2.93
N LYS A 2 -18.89 7.38 -3.55
CA LYS A 2 -19.96 6.46 -3.07
C LYS A 2 -19.42 5.66 -1.87
N ILE A 3 -20.29 5.29 -0.91
CA ILE A 3 -19.91 4.55 0.32
C ILE A 3 -19.10 3.28 0.02
N LYS A 4 -19.47 2.52 -1.01
CA LYS A 4 -18.72 1.32 -1.44
C LYS A 4 -17.26 1.63 -1.79
N ASN A 5 -16.99 2.75 -2.46
CA ASN A 5 -15.64 3.14 -2.85
C ASN A 5 -14.80 3.54 -1.63
N MET A 6 -15.44 4.15 -0.63
CA MET A 6 -14.79 4.50 0.64
C MET A 6 -14.42 3.24 1.43
N LEU A 7 -15.29 2.23 1.45
CA LEU A 7 -15.00 0.92 2.04
C LEU A 7 -13.83 0.23 1.34
N TYR A 8 -13.81 0.18 0.01
CA TYR A 8 -12.66 -0.40 -0.71
C TYR A 8 -11.35 0.32 -0.40
N ALA A 9 -11.35 1.66 -0.39
CA ALA A 9 -10.17 2.43 -0.03
C ALA A 9 -9.70 2.14 1.41
N ALA A 10 -10.64 2.09 2.37
CA ALA A 10 -10.33 1.79 3.77
C ALA A 10 -9.76 0.36 3.95
N MET A 11 -10.31 -0.63 3.25
CA MET A 11 -9.80 -2.00 3.32
C MET A 11 -8.37 -2.12 2.77
N PHE A 12 -8.09 -1.48 1.63
CA PHE A 12 -6.73 -1.47 1.08
C PHE A 12 -5.76 -0.66 1.94
N ALA A 13 -6.20 0.44 2.55
CA ALA A 13 -5.39 1.19 3.52
C ALA A 13 -5.01 0.32 4.73
N ALA A 14 -5.96 -0.47 5.26
CA ALA A 14 -5.70 -1.41 6.34
C ALA A 14 -4.68 -2.50 5.93
N ILE A 15 -4.79 -3.06 4.72
CA ILE A 15 -3.84 -4.05 4.20
C ILE A 15 -2.43 -3.46 4.09
N VAL A 16 -2.28 -2.25 3.53
CA VAL A 16 -0.98 -1.57 3.43
C VAL A 16 -0.38 -1.29 4.80
N ALA A 17 -1.20 -0.87 5.77
CA ALA A 17 -0.75 -0.63 7.14
C ALA A 17 -0.20 -1.92 7.79
N VAL A 18 -0.89 -3.06 7.61
CA VAL A 18 -0.42 -4.36 8.13
C VAL A 18 0.89 -4.79 7.46
N LEU A 19 1.04 -4.58 6.16
CA LEU A 19 2.30 -4.88 5.46
C LEU A 19 3.48 -3.99 5.91
N GLY A 20 3.19 -2.79 6.43
CA GLY A 20 4.19 -1.89 7.03
C GLY A 20 4.65 -2.31 8.43
N LEU A 21 3.93 -3.23 9.11
CA LEU A 21 4.37 -3.78 10.40
C LEU A 21 5.49 -4.81 10.25
N MET A 22 5.72 -5.32 9.03
CA MET A 22 6.79 -6.28 8.78
C MET A 22 8.15 -5.58 8.81
N PRO A 23 9.14 -6.11 9.55
CA PRO A 23 10.42 -5.45 9.70
C PRO A 23 11.14 -5.34 8.35
N PRO A 24 11.76 -4.18 8.05
CA PRO A 24 12.57 -3.98 6.86
C PRO A 24 13.75 -4.97 6.81
N ILE A 25 14.07 -5.47 5.62
CA ILE A 25 15.28 -6.25 5.38
C ILE A 25 16.40 -5.28 4.97
N PRO A 26 17.41 -5.02 5.83
CA PRO A 26 18.50 -4.12 5.50
C PRO A 26 19.44 -4.77 4.48
N LEU A 27 19.89 -3.97 3.51
CA LEU A 27 20.86 -4.38 2.51
C LEU A 27 22.26 -3.89 2.91
N PRO A 28 23.31 -4.72 2.79
CA PRO A 28 24.66 -4.31 3.19
C PRO A 28 25.30 -3.25 2.27
N PHE A 29 24.71 -3.00 1.11
CA PHE A 29 25.24 -2.10 0.07
C PHE A 29 24.36 -0.87 -0.20
N SER A 30 23.16 -0.78 0.39
CA SER A 30 22.20 0.30 0.13
C SER A 30 21.56 0.79 1.42
N PRO A 31 21.42 2.12 1.62
CA PRO A 31 20.69 2.68 2.74
C PRO A 31 19.16 2.48 2.64
N VAL A 32 18.66 2.00 1.49
CA VAL A 32 17.23 1.74 1.29
C VAL A 32 16.92 0.28 1.65
N PRO A 33 16.16 0.03 2.73
CA PRO A 33 15.77 -1.33 3.10
C PRO A 33 14.69 -1.86 2.16
N ILE A 34 14.65 -3.19 2.00
CA ILE A 34 13.54 -3.86 1.30
C ILE A 34 12.38 -4.00 2.28
N THR A 35 11.22 -3.42 1.93
CA THR A 35 9.99 -3.50 2.72
C THR A 35 8.84 -4.10 1.90
N LEU A 36 8.01 -4.91 2.57
CA LEU A 36 6.80 -5.48 1.97
C LEU A 36 5.68 -4.45 1.76
N GLN A 37 5.78 -3.28 2.41
CA GLN A 37 4.84 -2.18 2.26
C GLN A 37 4.72 -1.69 0.80
N THR A 38 5.82 -1.67 0.04
CA THR A 38 5.82 -1.24 -1.36
C THR A 38 4.97 -2.14 -2.26
N MET A 39 4.95 -3.44 -2.00
CA MET A 39 4.06 -4.38 -2.69
C MET A 39 2.59 -4.08 -2.39
N GLY A 40 2.27 -3.75 -1.14
CA GLY A 40 0.92 -3.34 -0.74
C GLY A 40 0.42 -2.12 -1.51
N VAL A 41 1.28 -1.12 -1.70
CA VAL A 41 0.95 0.11 -2.45
C VAL A 41 0.71 -0.19 -3.94
N MET A 42 1.52 -1.05 -4.56
CA MET A 42 1.33 -1.45 -5.96
C MET A 42 0.01 -2.22 -6.16
N LEU A 43 -0.33 -3.12 -5.23
CA LEU A 43 -1.60 -3.85 -5.24
C LEU A 43 -2.80 -2.90 -5.08
N ALA A 44 -2.71 -1.94 -4.15
CA ALA A 44 -3.74 -0.92 -3.96
C ALA A 44 -3.95 -0.10 -5.25
N GLY A 45 -2.87 0.29 -5.93
CA GLY A 45 -2.93 0.98 -7.23
C GLY A 45 -3.57 0.14 -8.34
N SER A 46 -3.27 -1.16 -8.40
CA SER A 46 -3.83 -2.07 -9.40
C SER A 46 -5.31 -2.37 -9.20
N PHE A 47 -5.79 -2.48 -7.95
CA PHE A 47 -7.18 -2.84 -7.65
C PHE A 47 -8.12 -1.64 -7.55
N LEU A 48 -7.68 -0.52 -6.96
CA LEU A 48 -8.51 0.68 -6.82
C LEU A 48 -8.52 1.54 -8.08
N GLY A 49 -7.52 1.36 -8.97
CA GLY A 49 -7.40 2.10 -10.23
C GLY A 49 -7.06 3.59 -10.04
N LYS A 50 -6.89 4.30 -11.17
CA LYS A 50 -6.29 5.64 -11.24
C LYS A 50 -7.00 6.75 -10.43
N ARG A 51 -8.28 6.56 -10.05
CA ARG A 51 -9.09 7.56 -9.32
C ARG A 51 -9.26 7.28 -7.83
N LEU A 52 -9.11 6.03 -7.37
CA LEU A 52 -9.27 5.66 -5.96
C LEU A 52 -7.93 5.24 -5.33
N GLY A 53 -7.00 4.70 -6.11
CA GLY A 53 -5.65 4.36 -5.65
C GLY A 53 -4.68 5.54 -5.64
N PHE A 54 -5.01 6.63 -6.34
CA PHE A 54 -4.23 7.88 -6.34
C PHE A 54 -5.13 8.99 -5.80
N ILE A 55 -4.76 9.57 -4.65
CA ILE A 55 -5.42 10.76 -4.10
C ILE A 55 -5.05 11.91 -5.05
N LYS A 56 -6.03 12.39 -5.82
CA LYS A 56 -5.97 13.67 -6.52
C LYS A 56 -6.78 14.69 -5.75
#